data_AF-A0AA37VY49-F1
#
_entry.id   AF-A0AA37VY49-F1
#
_cell.length_a   1.000
_cell.length_b   1.000
_cell.length_c   1.000
_cell.angle_alpha   90.00
_cell.angle_beta   90.00
_cell.angle_gamma   90.00
#
_symmetry.space_group_name_H-M   'P 1'
#
loop_
_entity.id
_entity.type
_entity.pdbx_description
1 polymer ?
#
loop_
_entity_poly.entity_id
_entity_poly.type
_entity_poly.pdbx_seq_one_letter_code
_entity_poly.pdbx_strand_id
1 'polypeptide(L)'
;MKSNVFLLFALLCSTSVLAEPVGQVPANRHIQDILVDQVAENTDRIAANDRINRKQNEAIEGLAEESQRTNSRLDQVNGELDSQRQRMNDIEKAGDELNTKVDDNTKAIEGMGDMFDQTQKGITDVKNGLVETEKHIQENNRRVDQVETGVEQNRQGVQNNANEIAQNRDGISHTKERLEREVSKQQAVNEQASSERQEMRTDIGSNRRAIASNTQAIADNRMFMEDLKAKTTAEIHRLDQRIDKLDGRLSNGVAMTGAMSQLQYNASKGVGVGIASFNGSNAIAIGAGYRFGEKQQWQLKGSVGHSQNSKAGNDTMAAAGLSYSFD
;
A
#
# COMPACT_ATOMS: atom_id res chain seq x y z
N MET A 1 -51.58 -13.27 -133.08
CA MET A 1 -50.62 -13.19 -134.21
C MET A 1 -50.88 -14.36 -135.13
N LYS A 2 -51.31 -14.05 -136.38
CA LYS A 2 -51.16 -14.77 -137.65
C LYS A 2 -51.62 -16.26 -137.74
N SER A 3 -52.24 -16.77 -138.80
CA SER A 3 -52.94 -16.28 -139.99
C SER A 3 -53.20 -17.53 -140.85
N ASN A 4 -54.21 -17.47 -141.73
CA ASN A 4 -54.27 -18.13 -143.05
C ASN A 4 -54.78 -19.59 -143.15
N VAL A 5 -55.60 -20.03 -144.12
CA VAL A 5 -56.37 -19.43 -145.25
C VAL A 5 -57.00 -20.62 -146.04
N PHE A 6 -58.29 -20.51 -146.43
CA PHE A 6 -58.96 -20.99 -147.68
C PHE A 6 -58.93 -22.50 -148.09
N LEU A 7 -59.73 -23.08 -149.03
CA LEU A 7 -60.70 -22.73 -150.10
C LEU A 7 -61.47 -24.09 -150.38
N LEU A 8 -62.80 -24.24 -150.45
CA LEU A 8 -63.79 -23.94 -151.52
C LEU A 8 -63.54 -24.55 -152.93
N PHE A 9 -64.64 -24.91 -153.63
CA PHE A 9 -64.87 -25.48 -154.99
C PHE A 9 -65.01 -27.01 -155.08
N ALA A 10 -66.14 -27.67 -155.40
CA ALA A 10 -67.30 -27.45 -156.28
C ALA A 10 -67.12 -27.85 -157.76
N LEU A 11 -68.13 -28.59 -158.27
CA LEU A 11 -68.76 -28.53 -159.61
C LEU A 11 -68.34 -29.51 -160.76
N LEU A 12 -69.33 -30.34 -161.13
CA LEU A 12 -69.99 -30.47 -162.46
C LEU A 12 -69.56 -31.47 -163.57
N CYS A 13 -70.62 -32.10 -164.09
CA CYS A 13 -70.99 -32.40 -165.50
C CYS A 13 -70.37 -33.63 -166.19
N SER A 14 -71.19 -34.60 -166.64
CA SER A 14 -71.98 -34.67 -167.92
C SER A 14 -71.05 -34.98 -169.11
N THR A 15 -71.27 -35.92 -170.04
CA THR A 15 -72.46 -36.29 -170.84
C THR A 15 -72.19 -37.61 -171.61
N SER A 16 -73.29 -38.33 -171.86
CA SER A 16 -73.70 -39.26 -172.95
C SER A 16 -72.81 -39.47 -174.20
N VAL A 17 -72.90 -40.66 -174.82
CA VAL A 17 -73.22 -40.86 -176.27
C VAL A 17 -73.39 -42.37 -176.60
N LEU A 18 -74.46 -42.68 -177.35
CA LEU A 18 -74.79 -43.95 -178.03
C LEU A 18 -73.91 -44.19 -179.28
N ALA A 19 -73.61 -45.45 -179.64
CA ALA A 19 -73.90 -46.07 -180.94
C ALA A 19 -73.15 -47.41 -181.15
N GLU A 20 -73.80 -48.31 -181.90
CA GLU A 20 -73.56 -49.74 -182.19
C GLU A 20 -72.32 -50.06 -183.11
N PRO A 21 -72.20 -51.25 -183.75
CA PRO A 21 -71.83 -52.58 -183.23
C PRO A 21 -70.57 -53.16 -183.96
N VAL A 22 -70.39 -54.49 -183.86
CA VAL A 22 -69.56 -55.40 -184.70
C VAL A 22 -68.20 -55.84 -184.12
N GLY A 23 -68.13 -57.14 -183.82
CA GLY A 23 -67.03 -57.98 -184.35
C GLY A 23 -65.90 -58.38 -183.41
N GLN A 24 -66.05 -59.58 -182.82
CA GLN A 24 -65.04 -60.64 -182.55
C GLN A 24 -63.56 -60.28 -182.32
N VAL A 25 -62.96 -60.83 -181.25
CA VAL A 25 -62.05 -62.01 -181.27
C VAL A 25 -61.36 -62.13 -179.87
N PRO A 26 -61.11 -63.34 -179.33
CA PRO A 26 -60.79 -63.58 -177.91
C PRO A 26 -59.29 -63.80 -177.66
N ALA A 27 -58.65 -62.97 -176.83
CA ALA A 27 -57.28 -63.24 -176.30
C ALA A 27 -56.95 -62.56 -174.95
N ASN A 28 -57.87 -61.81 -174.34
CA ASN A 28 -57.55 -60.90 -173.22
C ASN A 28 -57.89 -61.44 -171.80
N ARG A 29 -58.30 -62.70 -171.64
CA ARG A 29 -58.54 -63.27 -170.29
C ARG A 29 -57.24 -63.57 -169.54
N HIS A 30 -56.17 -63.97 -170.22
CA HIS A 30 -54.92 -64.38 -169.58
C HIS A 30 -54.10 -63.20 -168.99
N ILE A 31 -54.18 -62.02 -169.61
CA ILE A 31 -53.55 -60.78 -169.08
C ILE A 31 -54.36 -60.21 -167.92
N GLN A 32 -55.70 -60.35 -167.97
CA GLN A 32 -56.55 -59.96 -166.84
C GLN A 32 -56.32 -60.86 -165.61
N ASP A 33 -56.12 -62.16 -165.77
CA ASP A 33 -55.85 -63.07 -164.64
C ASP A 33 -54.50 -62.77 -163.96
N ILE A 34 -53.43 -62.45 -164.70
CA ILE A 34 -52.12 -62.05 -164.12
C ILE A 34 -52.22 -60.71 -163.39
N LEU A 35 -52.93 -59.73 -163.96
CA LEU A 35 -53.17 -58.44 -163.29
C LEU A 35 -54.02 -58.60 -162.04
N VAL A 36 -55.01 -59.49 -162.06
CA VAL A 36 -55.85 -59.81 -160.89
C VAL A 36 -55.03 -60.48 -159.79
N ASP A 37 -54.16 -61.44 -160.12
CA ASP A 37 -53.26 -62.09 -159.16
C ASP A 37 -52.24 -61.11 -158.58
N GLN A 38 -51.69 -60.21 -159.41
CA GLN A 38 -50.72 -59.21 -158.96
C GLN A 38 -51.38 -58.09 -158.15
N VAL A 39 -52.65 -57.77 -158.44
CA VAL A 39 -53.49 -56.92 -157.60
C VAL A 39 -53.82 -57.62 -156.28
N ALA A 40 -54.10 -58.93 -156.28
CA ALA A 40 -54.33 -59.71 -155.07
C ALA A 40 -53.07 -59.80 -154.19
N GLU A 41 -51.91 -60.08 -154.78
CA GLU A 41 -50.62 -60.10 -154.09
C GLU A 41 -50.26 -58.71 -153.54
N ASN A 42 -50.48 -57.65 -154.32
CA ASN A 42 -50.28 -56.28 -153.83
C ASN A 42 -51.28 -55.93 -152.72
N THR A 43 -52.51 -56.44 -152.78
CA THR A 43 -53.51 -56.27 -151.72
C THR A 43 -53.08 -56.99 -150.44
N ASP A 44 -52.54 -58.20 -150.55
CA ASP A 44 -52.01 -58.96 -149.42
C ASP A 44 -50.75 -58.31 -148.83
N ARG A 45 -49.88 -57.75 -149.68
CA ARG A 45 -48.71 -56.98 -149.24
C ARG A 45 -49.12 -55.67 -148.56
N ILE A 46 -50.14 -54.98 -149.05
CA ILE A 46 -50.72 -53.80 -148.38
C ILE A 46 -51.31 -54.22 -147.04
N ALA A 47 -52.08 -55.31 -146.97
CA ALA A 47 -52.63 -55.82 -145.72
C ALA A 47 -51.54 -56.27 -144.73
N ALA A 48 -50.44 -56.86 -145.22
CA ALA A 48 -49.28 -57.21 -144.41
C ALA A 48 -48.53 -55.97 -143.91
N ASN A 49 -48.33 -54.96 -144.77
CA ASN A 49 -47.77 -53.67 -144.39
C ASN A 49 -48.67 -52.95 -143.37
N ASP A 50 -49.99 -53.02 -143.49
CA ASP A 50 -50.92 -52.45 -142.52
C ASP A 50 -50.87 -53.18 -141.18
N ARG A 51 -50.62 -54.50 -141.18
CA ARG A 51 -50.38 -55.26 -139.95
C ARG A 51 -49.04 -54.89 -139.32
N ILE A 52 -48.00 -54.67 -140.13
CA ILE A 52 -46.68 -54.23 -139.66
C ILE A 52 -46.78 -52.81 -139.10
N ASN A 53 -47.41 -51.88 -139.82
CA ASN A 53 -47.64 -50.50 -139.39
C ASN A 53 -48.46 -50.46 -138.10
N ARG A 54 -49.49 -51.31 -137.96
CA ARG A 54 -50.23 -51.45 -136.69
C ARG A 54 -49.34 -51.93 -135.54
N LYS A 55 -48.55 -52.99 -135.75
CA LYS A 55 -47.60 -53.48 -134.73
C LYS A 55 -46.52 -52.46 -134.38
N GLN A 56 -46.05 -51.71 -135.37
CA GLN A 56 -45.08 -50.63 -135.17
C GLN A 56 -45.71 -49.48 -134.39
N ASN A 57 -46.94 -49.08 -134.70
CA ASN A 57 -47.66 -48.05 -133.95
C ASN A 57 -47.95 -48.50 -132.51
N GLU A 58 -48.37 -49.75 -132.29
CA GLU A 58 -48.56 -50.32 -130.95
C GLU A 58 -47.24 -50.34 -130.14
N ALA A 59 -46.11 -50.68 -130.78
CA ALA A 59 -44.80 -50.65 -130.13
C ALA A 59 -44.33 -49.21 -129.83
N ILE A 60 -44.60 -48.26 -130.73
CA ILE A 60 -44.31 -46.84 -130.52
C ILE A 60 -45.16 -46.28 -129.37
N GLU A 61 -46.44 -46.62 -129.30
CA GLU A 61 -47.34 -46.25 -128.21
C GLU A 61 -46.86 -46.85 -126.88
N GLY A 62 -46.49 -48.14 -126.86
CA GLY A 62 -45.93 -48.77 -125.65
C GLY A 62 -44.63 -48.12 -125.17
N LEU A 63 -43.72 -47.78 -126.09
CA LEU A 63 -42.50 -47.03 -125.77
C LEU A 63 -42.80 -45.60 -125.29
N ALA A 64 -43.80 -44.94 -125.85
CA ALA A 64 -44.23 -43.62 -125.42
C ALA A 64 -44.80 -43.65 -124.00
N GLU A 65 -45.64 -44.65 -123.67
CA GLU A 65 -46.14 -44.86 -122.32
C GLU A 65 -45.01 -45.18 -121.32
N GLU A 66 -44.05 -46.02 -121.70
CA GLU A 66 -42.89 -46.34 -120.87
C GLU A 66 -41.99 -45.11 -120.63
N SER A 67 -41.78 -44.30 -121.67
CA SER A 67 -41.07 -43.01 -121.58
C SER A 67 -41.79 -42.04 -120.64
N GLN A 68 -43.13 -41.94 -120.73
CA GLN A 68 -43.93 -41.14 -119.80
C GLN A 68 -43.81 -41.63 -118.36
N ARG A 69 -43.94 -42.95 -118.12
CA ARG A 69 -43.73 -43.53 -116.78
C ARG A 69 -42.32 -43.26 -116.25
N THR A 70 -41.32 -43.34 -117.11
CA THR A 70 -39.93 -43.06 -116.77
C THR A 70 -39.74 -41.59 -116.38
N ASN A 71 -40.32 -40.66 -117.13
CA ASN A 71 -40.30 -39.23 -116.79
C ASN A 71 -40.99 -38.95 -115.45
N SER A 72 -42.17 -39.53 -115.19
CA SER A 72 -42.83 -39.37 -113.90
C SER A 72 -41.99 -39.91 -112.73
N ARG A 73 -41.26 -41.03 -112.92
CA ARG A 73 -40.32 -41.55 -111.92
C ARG A 73 -39.11 -40.64 -111.73
N LEU A 74 -38.57 -40.07 -112.81
CA LEU A 74 -37.47 -39.09 -112.74
C LEU A 74 -37.88 -37.83 -111.97
N ASP A 75 -39.09 -37.31 -112.21
CA ASP A 75 -39.62 -36.16 -111.49
C ASP A 75 -39.77 -36.47 -110.00
N GLN A 76 -40.25 -37.66 -109.64
CA GLN A 76 -40.34 -38.10 -108.25
C GLN A 76 -38.95 -38.19 -107.60
N VAL A 77 -37.99 -38.83 -108.26
CA VAL A 77 -36.61 -38.97 -107.76
C VAL A 77 -35.94 -37.61 -107.59
N ASN A 78 -36.17 -36.68 -108.51
CA ASN A 78 -35.66 -35.31 -108.39
C ASN A 78 -36.26 -34.59 -107.18
N GLY A 79 -37.57 -34.74 -106.93
CA GLY A 79 -38.21 -34.19 -105.73
C GLY A 79 -37.70 -34.79 -104.42
N GLU A 80 -37.42 -36.09 -104.40
CA GLU A 80 -36.77 -36.76 -103.27
C GLU A 80 -35.34 -36.27 -103.06
N LEU A 81 -34.56 -36.08 -104.13
CA LEU A 81 -33.20 -35.57 -104.08
C LEU A 81 -33.14 -34.13 -103.53
N ASP A 82 -34.07 -33.27 -103.94
CA ASP A 82 -34.16 -31.90 -103.42
C ASP A 82 -34.53 -31.89 -101.94
N SER A 83 -35.44 -32.77 -101.52
CA SER A 83 -35.77 -32.97 -100.10
C SER A 83 -34.57 -33.46 -99.30
N GLN A 84 -33.75 -34.36 -99.85
CA GLN A 84 -32.52 -34.84 -99.21
C GLN A 84 -31.46 -33.74 -99.10
N ARG A 85 -31.30 -32.91 -100.14
CA ARG A 85 -30.41 -31.74 -100.10
C ARG A 85 -30.80 -30.76 -99.01
N GLN A 86 -32.09 -30.48 -98.86
CA GLN A 86 -32.57 -29.62 -97.80
C GLN A 86 -32.25 -30.21 -96.41
N ARG A 87 -32.47 -31.51 -96.22
CA ARG A 87 -32.11 -32.20 -94.97
C ARG A 87 -30.61 -32.14 -94.68
N MET A 88 -29.75 -32.30 -95.69
CA MET A 88 -28.29 -32.16 -95.50
C MET A 88 -27.92 -30.75 -95.04
N ASN A 89 -28.49 -29.70 -95.65
CA ASN A 89 -28.22 -28.32 -95.25
C ASN A 89 -28.69 -28.04 -93.82
N ASP A 90 -29.82 -28.61 -93.39
CA ASP A 90 -30.32 -28.44 -92.02
C ASP A 90 -29.43 -29.20 -91.01
N ILE A 91 -28.91 -30.38 -91.38
CA ILE A 91 -27.94 -31.14 -90.57
C ILE A 91 -26.63 -30.37 -90.42
N GLU A 92 -26.14 -29.76 -91.50
CA GLU A 92 -24.90 -28.96 -91.48
C GLU A 92 -25.04 -27.77 -90.51
N LYS A 93 -26.15 -27.02 -90.60
CA LYS A 93 -26.46 -25.94 -89.65
C LYS A 93 -26.54 -26.44 -88.21
N ALA A 94 -27.19 -27.57 -87.97
CA ALA A 94 -27.27 -28.15 -86.63
C ALA A 94 -25.89 -28.59 -86.12
N GLY A 95 -25.00 -29.07 -87.00
CA GLY A 95 -23.62 -29.38 -86.68
C GLY A 95 -22.82 -28.15 -86.25
N ASP A 96 -22.95 -27.05 -86.98
CA ASP A 96 -22.30 -25.77 -86.64
C ASP A 96 -22.78 -25.20 -85.30
N GLU A 97 -24.09 -25.28 -85.04
CA GLU A 97 -24.67 -24.88 -83.75
C GLU A 97 -24.16 -25.74 -82.59
N LEU A 98 -24.03 -27.06 -82.79
CA LEU A 98 -23.49 -27.96 -81.78
C LEU A 98 -22.01 -27.69 -81.50
N ASN A 99 -21.20 -27.44 -82.54
CA ASN A 99 -19.80 -27.05 -82.38
C ASN A 99 -19.67 -25.77 -81.56
N THR A 100 -20.48 -24.76 -81.84
CA THR A 100 -20.49 -23.51 -81.07
C THR A 100 -20.81 -23.76 -79.58
N LYS A 101 -21.81 -24.60 -79.29
CA LYS A 101 -22.16 -24.98 -77.89
C LYS A 101 -21.04 -25.76 -77.20
N VAL A 102 -20.32 -26.62 -77.92
CA VAL A 102 -19.17 -27.36 -77.39
C VAL A 102 -18.03 -26.40 -77.05
N ASP A 103 -17.75 -25.41 -77.89
CA ASP A 103 -16.74 -24.39 -77.63
C ASP A 103 -17.10 -23.54 -76.40
N ASP A 104 -18.36 -23.13 -76.28
CA ASP A 104 -18.85 -22.36 -75.13
C ASP A 104 -18.76 -23.19 -73.83
N ASN A 105 -19.13 -24.47 -73.88
CA ASN A 105 -18.99 -25.38 -72.74
C ASN A 105 -17.52 -25.59 -72.36
N THR A 106 -16.61 -25.68 -73.34
CA THR A 106 -15.17 -25.82 -73.09
C THR A 106 -14.63 -24.61 -72.33
N LYS A 107 -14.97 -23.39 -72.77
CA LYS A 107 -14.59 -22.15 -72.07
C LYS A 107 -15.19 -22.07 -70.67
N ALA A 108 -16.43 -22.51 -70.49
CA ALA A 108 -17.07 -22.54 -69.17
C ALA A 108 -16.36 -23.50 -68.21
N ILE A 109 -15.94 -24.68 -68.69
CA ILE A 109 -15.17 -25.65 -67.91
C ILE A 109 -13.80 -25.10 -67.52
N GLU A 110 -13.11 -24.43 -68.45
CA GLU A 110 -11.83 -23.75 -68.15
C GLU A 110 -12.01 -22.70 -67.05
N GLY A 111 -13.04 -21.85 -67.15
CA GLY A 111 -13.36 -20.86 -66.12
C GLY A 111 -13.71 -21.48 -64.77
N MET A 112 -14.37 -22.65 -64.76
CA MET A 112 -14.60 -23.42 -63.53
C MET A 112 -13.30 -23.94 -62.92
N GLY A 113 -12.34 -24.35 -63.75
CA GLY A 113 -10.99 -24.73 -63.32
C GLY A 113 -10.28 -23.60 -62.59
N ASP A 114 -10.29 -22.39 -63.17
CA ASP A 114 -9.66 -21.21 -62.56
C ASP A 114 -10.31 -20.86 -61.20
N MET A 115 -11.63 -20.94 -61.09
CA MET A 115 -12.34 -20.71 -59.82
C MET A 115 -12.01 -21.78 -58.77
N PHE A 116 -11.84 -23.03 -59.19
CA PHE A 116 -11.43 -24.12 -58.30
C PHE A 116 -10.03 -23.87 -57.74
N ASP A 117 -9.08 -23.48 -58.58
CA ASP A 117 -7.71 -23.15 -58.16
C ASP A 117 -7.66 -21.97 -57.19
N GLN A 118 -8.48 -20.94 -57.43
CA GLN A 118 -8.61 -19.80 -56.49
C GLN A 118 -9.20 -20.23 -55.16
N THR A 119 -10.23 -21.09 -55.19
CA THR A 119 -10.85 -21.63 -53.97
C THR A 119 -9.84 -22.46 -53.17
N GLN A 120 -9.02 -23.27 -53.84
CA GLN A 120 -8.00 -24.09 -53.19
C GLN A 120 -6.88 -23.23 -52.55
N LYS A 121 -6.50 -22.12 -53.18
CA LYS A 121 -5.60 -21.12 -52.58
C LYS A 121 -6.22 -20.50 -51.32
N GLY A 122 -7.47 -20.05 -51.41
CA GLY A 122 -8.19 -19.48 -50.26
C GLY A 122 -8.32 -20.45 -49.08
N ILE A 123 -8.59 -21.73 -49.33
CA ILE A 123 -8.61 -22.78 -48.30
C ILE A 123 -7.23 -22.93 -47.63
N THR A 124 -6.16 -22.85 -48.41
CA THR A 124 -4.79 -22.95 -47.89
C THR A 124 -4.45 -21.75 -46.99
N ASP A 125 -4.84 -20.55 -47.40
CA ASP A 125 -4.63 -19.33 -46.59
C ASP A 125 -5.41 -19.38 -45.28
N VAL A 126 -6.68 -19.81 -45.32
CA VAL A 126 -7.50 -20.01 -44.12
C VAL A 126 -6.86 -21.04 -43.19
N LYS A 127 -6.37 -22.16 -43.73
CA LYS A 127 -5.67 -23.19 -42.94
C LYS A 127 -4.44 -22.63 -42.23
N ASN A 128 -3.63 -21.82 -42.93
CA ASN A 128 -2.46 -21.20 -42.34
C ASN A 128 -2.84 -20.18 -41.25
N GLY A 129 -3.89 -19.38 -41.47
CA GLY A 129 -4.42 -18.45 -40.48
C GLY A 129 -4.93 -19.15 -39.22
N LEU A 130 -5.57 -20.31 -39.36
CA LEU A 130 -6.00 -21.13 -38.22
C LEU A 130 -4.82 -21.65 -37.40
N VAL A 131 -3.73 -22.07 -38.05
CA VAL A 131 -2.51 -22.53 -37.37
C VAL A 131 -1.87 -21.41 -36.55
N GLU A 132 -1.77 -20.19 -37.09
CA GLU A 132 -1.21 -19.06 -36.31
C GLU A 132 -2.15 -18.63 -35.17
N THR A 133 -3.47 -18.70 -35.39
CA THR A 133 -4.47 -18.43 -34.33
C THR A 133 -4.31 -19.42 -33.18
N GLU A 134 -4.15 -20.71 -33.47
CA GLU A 134 -3.91 -21.75 -32.47
C GLU A 134 -2.63 -21.47 -31.65
N LYS A 135 -1.55 -21.04 -32.31
CA LYS A 135 -0.30 -20.66 -31.65
C LYS A 135 -0.50 -19.44 -30.73
N HIS A 136 -1.25 -18.43 -31.15
CA HIS A 136 -1.59 -17.28 -30.31
C HIS A 136 -2.45 -17.67 -29.09
N ILE A 137 -3.39 -18.60 -29.25
CA ILE A 137 -4.19 -19.14 -28.15
C ILE A 137 -3.30 -19.83 -27.12
N GLN A 138 -2.38 -20.69 -27.57
CA GLN A 138 -1.45 -21.37 -26.68
C GLN A 138 -0.53 -20.40 -25.92
N GLU A 139 -0.05 -19.34 -26.58
CA GLU A 139 0.75 -18.31 -25.93
C GLU A 139 -0.06 -17.51 -24.91
N ASN A 140 -1.29 -17.14 -25.24
CA ASN A 140 -2.16 -16.44 -24.30
C ASN A 140 -2.48 -17.31 -23.07
N ASN A 141 -2.70 -18.62 -23.24
CA ASN A 141 -2.90 -19.53 -22.11
C ASN A 141 -1.67 -19.55 -21.18
N ARG A 142 -0.45 -19.62 -21.73
CA ARG A 142 0.78 -19.53 -20.92
C ARG A 142 0.88 -18.22 -20.14
N ARG A 143 0.50 -17.11 -20.76
CA ARG A 143 0.49 -15.79 -20.10
C ARG A 143 -0.56 -15.72 -18.99
N VAL A 144 -1.73 -16.34 -19.19
CA VAL A 144 -2.78 -16.46 -18.16
C VAL A 144 -2.26 -17.27 -16.97
N ASP A 145 -1.62 -18.42 -17.20
CA ASP A 145 -1.06 -19.26 -16.12
C ASP A 145 0.00 -18.50 -15.29
N GLN A 146 0.84 -17.70 -15.95
CA GLN A 146 1.84 -16.84 -15.29
C GLN A 146 1.17 -15.76 -14.44
N VAL A 147 0.12 -15.11 -14.96
CA VAL A 147 -0.64 -14.10 -14.22
C VAL A 147 -1.32 -14.72 -13.01
N GLU A 148 -1.93 -15.90 -13.15
CA GLU A 148 -2.58 -16.62 -12.04
C GLU A 148 -1.57 -16.95 -10.93
N THR A 149 -0.39 -17.44 -11.31
CA THR A 149 0.72 -17.68 -10.37
C THR A 149 1.15 -16.40 -9.66
N GLY A 150 1.30 -15.29 -10.38
CA GLY A 150 1.67 -14.00 -9.80
C GLY A 150 0.62 -13.43 -8.85
N VAL A 151 -0.67 -13.60 -9.18
CA VAL A 151 -1.79 -13.22 -8.31
C VAL A 151 -1.77 -14.01 -7.01
N GLU A 152 -1.52 -15.32 -7.07
CA GLU A 152 -1.46 -16.18 -5.89
C GLU A 152 -0.27 -15.81 -4.98
N GLN A 153 0.90 -15.53 -5.55
CA GLN A 153 2.07 -15.03 -4.79
C GLN A 153 1.77 -13.70 -4.10
N ASN A 154 1.12 -12.76 -4.81
CA ASN A 154 0.71 -11.49 -4.24
C ASN A 154 -0.31 -11.67 -3.10
N ARG A 155 -1.26 -12.60 -3.25
CA ARG A 155 -2.24 -12.94 -2.21
C ARG A 155 -1.55 -13.42 -0.94
N GLN A 156 -0.56 -14.30 -1.07
CA GLN A 156 0.25 -14.78 0.06
C GLN A 156 1.09 -13.66 0.67
N GLY A 157 1.71 -12.80 -0.14
CA GLY A 157 2.46 -11.63 0.34
C GLY A 157 1.60 -10.66 1.15
N VAL A 158 0.39 -10.36 0.67
CA VAL A 158 -0.59 -9.53 1.41
C VAL A 158 -1.00 -10.16 2.73
N GLN A 159 -1.22 -11.48 2.76
CA GLN A 159 -1.56 -12.20 3.98
C GLN A 159 -0.42 -12.15 5.02
N ASN A 160 0.83 -12.33 4.58
CA ASN A 160 2.00 -12.23 5.45
C ASN A 160 2.15 -10.81 6.02
N ASN A 161 2.03 -9.78 5.19
CA ASN A 161 2.09 -8.39 5.64
C ASN A 161 0.98 -8.07 6.65
N ALA A 162 -0.24 -8.58 6.44
CA ALA A 162 -1.34 -8.41 7.38
C ALA A 162 -1.02 -9.01 8.76
N ASN A 163 -0.40 -10.19 8.79
CA ASN A 163 0.04 -10.84 10.04
C ASN A 163 1.14 -10.04 10.74
N GLU A 164 2.14 -9.54 10.00
CA GLU A 164 3.21 -8.71 10.57
C GLU A 164 2.67 -7.38 11.14
N ILE A 165 1.72 -6.74 10.44
CA ILE A 165 1.04 -5.53 10.93
C ILE A 165 0.30 -5.82 12.23
N ALA A 166 -0.39 -6.96 12.34
CA ALA A 166 -1.08 -7.36 13.57
C ALA A 166 -0.09 -7.55 14.73
N GLN A 167 1.01 -8.26 14.51
CA GLN A 167 2.06 -8.44 15.52
C GLN A 167 2.68 -7.11 15.96
N ASN A 168 2.96 -6.21 15.01
CA ASN A 168 3.48 -4.87 15.31
C ASN A 168 2.49 -4.04 16.13
N ARG A 169 1.19 -4.13 15.83
CA ARG A 169 0.14 -3.45 16.60
C ARG A 169 0.12 -3.93 18.04
N ASP A 170 0.21 -5.24 18.26
CA ASP A 170 0.25 -5.83 19.61
C ASP A 170 1.52 -5.40 20.37
N GLY A 171 2.68 -5.43 19.69
CA GLY A 171 3.96 -4.97 20.25
C GLY A 171 3.95 -3.49 20.65
N ILE A 172 3.32 -2.63 19.84
CA ILE A 172 3.10 -1.21 20.16
C ILE A 172 2.18 -1.07 21.39
N SER A 173 1.10 -1.84 21.46
CA SER A 173 0.18 -1.82 22.61
C SER A 173 0.89 -2.20 23.91
N HIS A 174 1.66 -3.28 23.92
CA HIS A 174 2.44 -3.68 25.09
C HIS A 174 3.50 -2.66 25.48
N THR A 175 4.16 -2.04 24.50
CA THR A 175 5.14 -0.98 24.76
C THR A 175 4.48 0.23 25.40
N LYS A 176 3.30 0.62 24.92
CA LYS A 176 2.50 1.71 25.49
C LYS A 176 2.13 1.43 26.94
N GLU A 177 1.58 0.25 27.23
CA GLU A 177 1.23 -0.14 28.61
C GLU A 177 2.45 -0.16 29.54
N ARG A 178 3.61 -0.63 29.04
CA ARG A 178 4.84 -0.62 29.82
C ARG A 178 5.29 0.81 30.11
N LEU A 179 5.21 1.71 29.14
CA LEU A 179 5.57 3.11 29.32
C LEU A 179 4.64 3.80 30.33
N GLU A 180 3.33 3.54 30.26
CA GLU A 180 2.35 4.07 31.23
C GLU A 180 2.65 3.61 32.67
N ARG A 181 3.06 2.34 32.84
CA ARG A 181 3.49 1.82 34.15
C ARG A 181 4.76 2.50 34.65
N GLU A 182 5.76 2.68 33.80
CA GLU A 182 7.03 3.34 34.20
C GLU A 182 6.82 4.83 34.51
N VAL A 183 5.98 5.53 33.76
CA VAL A 183 5.60 6.92 34.06
C VAL A 183 4.91 7.01 35.42
N SER A 184 3.96 6.12 35.71
CA SER A 184 3.26 6.07 37.01
C SER A 184 4.24 5.81 38.17
N LYS A 185 5.20 4.88 38.00
CA LYS A 185 6.24 4.63 39.01
C LYS A 185 7.12 5.86 39.25
N GLN A 186 7.55 6.53 38.18
CA GLN A 186 8.38 7.72 38.30
C GLN A 186 7.65 8.88 38.99
N GLN A 187 6.35 9.03 38.74
CA GLN A 187 5.51 10.00 39.45
C GLN A 187 5.46 9.71 40.95
N ALA A 188 5.20 8.46 41.35
CA ALA A 188 5.18 8.07 42.76
C ALA A 188 6.53 8.33 43.47
N VAL A 189 7.65 7.99 42.82
CA VAL A 189 9.00 8.28 43.34
C VAL A 189 9.21 9.79 43.51
N ASN A 190 8.77 10.61 42.55
CA ASN A 190 8.91 12.06 42.62
C ASN A 190 8.05 12.70 43.73
N GLU A 191 6.84 12.18 43.96
CA GLU A 191 5.94 12.61 45.04
C GLU A 191 6.53 12.26 46.42
N GLN A 192 7.05 11.05 46.57
CA GLN A 192 7.74 10.61 47.78
C GLN A 192 8.95 11.50 48.07
N ALA A 193 9.85 11.67 47.09
CA ALA A 193 11.04 12.52 47.23
C ALA A 193 10.69 13.99 47.53
N SER A 194 9.53 14.48 47.08
CA SER A 194 9.07 15.83 47.39
C SER A 194 8.55 15.95 48.82
N SER A 195 7.87 14.91 49.31
CA SER A 195 7.39 14.82 50.70
C SER A 195 8.56 14.75 51.68
N GLU A 196 9.54 13.87 51.43
CA GLU A 196 10.76 13.75 52.23
C GLU A 196 11.55 15.06 52.28
N ARG A 197 11.65 15.78 51.15
CA ARG A 197 12.30 17.10 51.12
C ARG A 197 11.57 18.15 51.96
N GLN A 198 10.24 18.07 52.05
CA GLN A 198 9.45 19.00 52.86
C GLN A 198 9.62 18.73 54.36
N GLU A 199 9.68 17.46 54.75
CA GLU A 199 9.98 17.03 56.12
C GLU A 199 11.38 17.52 56.52
N MET A 200 12.40 17.21 55.70
CA MET A 200 13.76 17.69 55.95
C MET A 200 13.85 19.22 56.09
N ARG A 201 13.11 20.00 55.28
CA ARG A 201 13.05 21.46 55.41
C ARG A 201 12.47 21.89 56.75
N THR A 202 11.46 21.19 57.25
CA THR A 202 10.83 21.46 58.54
C THR A 202 11.80 21.18 59.69
N ASP A 203 12.49 20.04 59.64
CA ASP A 203 13.49 19.64 60.62
C ASP A 203 14.67 20.61 60.67
N ILE A 204 15.20 21.00 59.50
CA ILE A 204 16.24 22.04 59.40
C ILE A 204 15.76 23.34 60.04
N GLY A 205 14.51 23.74 59.80
CA GLY A 205 13.91 24.93 60.42
C GLY A 205 13.83 24.83 61.95
N SER A 206 13.44 23.68 62.48
CA SER A 206 13.41 23.41 63.92
C SER A 206 14.81 23.41 64.54
N ASN A 207 15.78 22.75 63.90
CA ASN A 207 17.17 22.74 64.33
C ASN A 207 17.76 24.16 64.34
N ARG A 208 17.46 24.98 63.33
CA ARG A 208 17.90 26.38 63.28
C ARG A 208 17.38 27.18 64.48
N ARG A 209 16.12 26.98 64.87
CA ARG A 209 15.54 27.63 66.07
C ARG A 209 16.19 27.15 67.37
N ALA A 210 16.41 25.84 67.50
CA ALA A 210 17.09 25.26 68.66
C ALA A 210 18.52 25.80 68.81
N ILE A 211 19.28 25.88 67.72
CA ILE A 211 20.63 26.46 67.69
C ILE A 211 20.60 27.93 68.12
N ALA A 212 19.64 28.73 67.61
CA ALA A 212 19.49 30.13 68.02
C ALA A 212 19.17 30.27 69.51
N SER A 213 18.27 29.43 70.04
CA SER A 213 17.93 29.41 71.47
C SER A 213 19.14 29.01 72.34
N ASN A 214 19.88 27.97 71.94
CA ASN A 214 21.11 27.56 72.63
C ASN A 214 22.17 28.65 72.59
N THR A 215 22.30 29.36 71.46
CA THR A 215 23.22 30.50 71.31
C THR A 215 22.89 31.60 72.32
N GLN A 216 21.60 31.93 72.49
CA GLN A 216 21.15 32.89 73.48
C GLN A 216 21.44 32.42 74.91
N ALA A 217 21.10 31.17 75.24
CA ALA A 217 21.36 30.60 76.56
C ALA A 217 22.85 30.63 76.93
N ILE A 218 23.74 30.37 75.97
CA ILE A 218 25.19 30.48 76.17
C ILE A 218 25.60 31.93 76.45
N ALA A 219 25.03 32.90 75.73
CA ALA A 219 25.29 34.33 75.97
C ALA A 219 24.82 34.75 77.37
N ASP A 220 23.62 34.33 77.77
CA ASP A 220 23.05 34.60 79.10
C ASP A 220 23.90 33.98 80.21
N ASN A 221 24.29 32.71 80.05
CA ASN A 221 25.18 32.03 80.99
C ASN A 221 26.54 32.73 81.11
N ARG A 222 27.11 33.25 80.01
CA ARG A 222 28.35 34.04 80.04
C ARG A 222 28.17 35.31 80.87
N MET A 223 27.07 36.04 80.69
CA MET A 223 26.79 37.24 81.50
C MET A 223 26.64 36.90 82.98
N PHE A 224 25.91 35.83 83.30
CA PHE A 224 25.74 35.37 84.68
C PHE A 224 27.07 34.99 85.34
N MET A 225 27.96 34.30 84.62
CA MET A 225 29.29 33.96 85.14
C MET A 225 30.16 35.19 85.39
N GLU A 226 30.11 36.20 84.53
CA GLU A 226 30.84 37.46 84.74
C GLU A 226 30.30 38.25 85.95
N ASP A 227 28.97 38.32 86.12
CA ASP A 227 28.35 38.92 87.31
C ASP A 227 28.73 38.18 88.59
N LEU A 228 28.67 36.83 88.57
CA LEU A 228 29.07 36.01 89.71
C LEU A 228 30.55 36.23 90.05
N LYS A 229 31.43 36.25 89.05
CA LYS A 229 32.87 36.52 89.23
C LYS A 229 33.11 37.90 89.84
N ALA A 230 32.40 38.93 89.37
CA ALA A 230 32.48 40.27 89.92
C ALA A 230 32.03 40.32 91.40
N LYS A 231 30.89 39.69 91.72
CA LYS A 231 30.38 39.58 93.09
C LYS A 231 31.32 38.83 94.02
N THR A 232 31.80 37.66 93.61
CA THR A 232 32.76 36.87 94.39
C THR A 232 34.06 37.66 94.60
N THR A 233 34.57 38.35 93.59
CA THR A 233 35.77 39.20 93.73
C THR A 233 35.56 40.35 94.72
N ALA A 234 34.38 40.99 94.69
CA ALA A 234 34.03 42.04 95.64
C ALA A 234 33.87 41.51 97.07
N GLU A 235 33.27 40.33 97.24
CA GLU A 235 33.14 39.67 98.54
C GLU A 235 34.50 39.26 99.12
N ILE A 236 35.42 38.74 98.30
CA ILE A 236 36.79 38.44 98.71
C ILE A 236 37.49 39.70 99.21
N HIS A 237 37.48 40.80 98.43
CA HIS A 237 38.07 42.07 98.88
C HIS A 237 37.45 42.57 100.19
N ARG A 238 36.13 42.41 100.36
CA ARG A 238 35.44 42.79 101.59
C ARG A 238 35.85 41.90 102.76
N LEU A 239 36.04 40.60 102.55
CA LEU A 239 36.54 39.67 103.55
C LEU A 239 37.99 40.01 103.93
N ASP A 240 38.85 40.27 102.96
CA ASP A 240 40.25 40.70 103.19
C ASP A 240 40.30 41.96 104.06
N GLN A 241 39.50 42.99 103.75
CA GLN A 241 39.39 44.20 104.57
C GLN A 241 38.90 43.90 106.00
N ARG A 242 37.94 42.97 106.16
CA ARG A 242 37.45 42.57 107.48
C ARG A 242 38.51 41.79 108.26
N ILE A 243 39.30 40.95 107.60
CA ILE A 243 40.41 40.21 108.18
C ILE A 243 41.50 41.18 108.62
N ASP A 244 41.90 42.13 107.79
CA ASP A 244 42.88 43.17 108.14
C ASP A 244 42.42 44.00 109.35
N LYS A 245 41.14 44.38 109.36
CA LYS A 245 40.55 45.07 110.51
C LYS A 245 40.53 44.17 111.75
N LEU A 246 40.21 42.88 111.62
CA LEU A 246 40.22 41.94 112.74
C LEU A 246 41.65 41.76 113.29
N ASP A 247 42.65 41.61 112.40
CA ASP A 247 44.07 41.52 112.75
C ASP A 247 44.52 42.77 113.52
N GLY A 248 44.13 43.97 113.06
CA GLY A 248 44.41 45.20 113.79
C GLY A 248 43.71 45.29 115.15
N ARG A 249 42.44 44.86 115.26
CA ARG A 249 41.69 44.86 116.54
C ARG A 249 42.23 43.82 117.51
N LEU A 250 42.62 42.65 117.01
CA LEU A 250 43.28 41.61 117.80
C LEU A 250 44.63 42.12 118.29
N SER A 251 45.42 42.74 117.41
CA SER A 251 46.71 43.35 117.78
C SER A 251 46.53 44.44 118.83
N ASN A 252 45.48 45.27 118.70
CA ASN A 252 45.09 46.26 119.70
C ASN A 252 44.74 45.59 121.04
N GLY A 253 43.94 44.51 121.02
CA GLY A 253 43.59 43.74 122.22
C GLY A 253 44.80 43.13 122.93
N VAL A 254 45.72 42.53 122.17
CA VAL A 254 46.96 41.95 122.71
C VAL A 254 47.88 43.04 123.26
N ALA A 255 48.04 44.17 122.56
CA ALA A 255 48.81 45.30 123.07
C ALA A 255 48.19 45.85 124.37
N MET A 256 46.87 46.02 124.44
CA MET A 256 46.19 46.48 125.68
C MET A 256 46.36 45.52 126.84
N THR A 257 46.16 44.22 126.61
CA THR A 257 46.38 43.20 127.66
C THR A 257 47.84 43.12 128.09
N GLY A 258 48.79 43.24 127.15
CA GLY A 258 50.21 43.38 127.43
C GLY A 258 50.49 44.60 128.32
N ALA A 259 49.95 45.76 127.97
CA ALA A 259 50.07 47.00 128.76
C ALA A 259 49.45 46.84 130.16
N MET A 260 48.27 46.20 130.27
CA MET A 260 47.63 45.92 131.55
C MET A 260 48.41 44.92 132.41
N SER A 261 49.06 43.92 131.81
CA SER A 261 49.85 42.91 132.54
C SER A 261 51.09 43.49 133.21
N GLN A 262 51.62 44.58 132.65
CA GLN A 262 52.77 45.30 133.20
C GLN A 262 52.38 46.26 134.33
N LEU A 263 51.10 46.37 134.69
CA LEU A 263 50.65 47.20 135.80
C LEU A 263 51.15 46.63 137.13
N GLN A 264 52.12 47.33 137.72
CA GLN A 264 52.63 47.03 139.05
C GLN A 264 51.91 47.87 140.11
N TYR A 265 51.57 47.25 141.23
CA TYR A 265 50.88 47.88 142.35
C TYR A 265 51.72 47.67 143.62
N ASN A 266 52.61 48.63 143.88
CA ASN A 266 53.66 48.54 144.90
C ASN A 266 53.21 48.93 146.32
N ALA A 267 51.92 49.23 146.52
CA ALA A 267 51.34 49.61 147.82
C ALA A 267 49.94 48.97 148.03
N SER A 268 49.43 49.01 149.28
CA SER A 268 48.09 48.50 149.63
C SER A 268 46.96 49.17 148.84
N LYS A 269 47.18 50.42 148.39
CA LYS A 269 46.43 51.13 147.35
C LYS A 269 47.44 51.63 146.33
N GLY A 270 47.27 51.34 145.05
CA GLY A 270 48.20 51.79 144.02
C GLY A 270 47.52 52.03 142.67
N VAL A 271 48.08 52.96 141.90
CA VAL A 271 47.74 53.16 140.49
C VAL A 271 48.96 52.72 139.68
N GLY A 272 48.73 51.89 138.68
CA GLY A 272 49.74 51.48 137.71
C GLY A 272 49.45 52.13 136.37
N VAL A 273 50.51 52.37 135.60
CA VAL A 273 50.44 52.68 134.17
C VAL A 273 51.35 51.70 133.46
N GLY A 274 50.86 51.11 132.39
CA GLY A 274 51.61 50.17 131.56
C GLY A 274 51.48 50.56 130.11
N ILE A 275 52.52 50.27 129.34
CA ILE A 275 52.56 50.49 127.90
C ILE A 275 53.04 49.21 127.25
N ALA A 276 52.49 48.88 126.10
CA ALA A 276 52.97 47.77 125.32
C ALA A 276 52.73 48.03 123.83
N SER A 277 53.58 47.43 123.02
CA SER A 277 53.46 47.44 121.57
C SER A 277 53.39 45.99 121.07
N PHE A 278 52.48 45.72 120.14
CA PHE A 278 52.34 44.40 119.53
C PHE A 278 51.86 44.55 118.08
N ASN A 279 52.59 43.97 117.13
CA ASN A 279 52.24 43.94 115.70
C ASN A 279 51.80 45.31 115.11
N GLY A 280 52.54 46.38 115.45
CA GLY A 280 52.25 47.75 115.00
C GLY A 280 51.14 48.47 115.78
N SER A 281 50.41 47.80 116.67
CA SER A 281 49.53 48.42 117.65
C SER A 281 50.32 48.94 118.85
N ASN A 282 50.07 50.18 119.26
CA ASN A 282 50.61 50.73 120.49
C ASN A 282 49.47 50.96 121.49
N ALA A 283 49.63 50.43 122.70
CA ALA A 283 48.62 50.51 123.74
C ALA A 283 49.18 51.12 125.03
N ILE A 284 48.31 51.86 125.70
CA ILE A 284 48.52 52.37 127.06
C ILE A 284 47.40 51.85 127.95
N ALA A 285 47.75 51.40 129.15
CA ALA A 285 46.80 50.98 130.15
C ALA A 285 47.04 51.70 131.47
N ILE A 286 45.95 52.04 132.14
CA ILE A 286 45.95 52.66 133.46
C ILE A 286 45.04 51.81 134.33
N GLY A 287 45.52 51.45 135.52
CA GLY A 287 44.69 50.69 136.45
C GLY A 287 44.94 51.06 137.88
N ALA A 288 43.98 50.73 138.74
CA ALA A 288 44.06 50.86 140.18
C ALA A 288 43.96 49.48 140.83
N GLY A 289 44.77 49.25 141.85
CA GLY A 289 44.82 48.02 142.62
C GLY A 289 44.66 48.30 144.11
N TYR A 290 43.88 47.46 144.79
CA TYR A 290 43.68 47.51 146.23
C TYR A 290 43.94 46.13 146.84
N ARG A 291 44.82 46.07 147.85
CA ARG A 291 45.09 44.87 148.62
C ARG A 291 44.45 44.94 150.00
N PHE A 292 43.80 43.86 150.41
CA PHE A 292 43.07 43.77 151.68
C PHE A 292 43.19 42.39 152.33
N GLY A 293 42.80 42.28 153.60
CA GLY A 293 43.07 41.11 154.47
C GLY A 293 44.29 41.34 155.38
N GLU A 294 44.34 40.64 156.51
CA GLU A 294 45.33 40.90 157.58
C GLU A 294 46.79 40.84 157.09
N LYS A 295 47.06 40.03 156.08
CA LYS A 295 48.37 39.92 155.43
C LYS A 295 48.41 40.45 153.99
N GLN A 296 47.44 41.26 153.59
CA GLN A 296 47.28 41.73 152.20
C GLN A 296 47.10 40.60 151.17
N GLN A 297 46.54 39.49 151.63
CA GLN A 297 46.32 38.26 150.87
C GLN A 297 45.32 38.39 149.70
N TRP A 298 44.37 39.33 149.77
CA TRP A 298 43.44 39.60 148.67
C TRP A 298 43.89 40.81 147.87
N GLN A 299 43.85 40.73 146.55
CA GLN A 299 44.16 41.84 145.65
C GLN A 299 43.08 42.00 144.58
N LEU A 300 42.34 43.11 144.66
CA LEU A 300 41.43 43.59 143.64
C LEU A 300 42.19 44.52 142.69
N LYS A 301 42.02 44.33 141.38
CA LYS A 301 42.58 45.18 140.33
C LYS A 301 41.48 45.56 139.36
N GLY A 302 41.48 46.82 138.95
CA GLY A 302 40.71 47.31 137.80
C GLY A 302 41.64 48.08 136.88
N SER A 303 41.53 47.88 135.58
CA SER A 303 42.36 48.53 134.57
C SER A 303 41.58 48.84 133.32
N VAL A 304 41.95 49.92 132.64
CA VAL A 304 41.44 50.30 131.33
C VAL A 304 42.64 50.54 130.42
N GLY A 305 42.54 50.09 129.18
CA GLY A 305 43.57 50.18 128.17
C GLY A 305 42.99 50.80 126.90
N HIS A 306 43.80 51.59 126.23
CA HIS A 306 43.48 52.19 124.94
C HIS A 306 44.61 51.88 123.98
N SER A 307 44.29 51.46 122.76
CA SER A 307 45.27 51.13 121.72
C SER A 307 44.91 51.77 120.40
N GLN A 308 45.94 52.11 119.64
CA GLN A 308 45.82 52.66 118.29
C GLN A 308 46.67 51.84 117.30
N ASN A 309 46.06 51.47 116.16
CA ASN A 309 46.71 50.80 115.04
C ASN A 309 46.17 51.33 113.71
N SER A 310 47.06 51.48 112.72
CA SER A 310 46.72 51.93 111.36
C SER A 310 45.74 51.02 110.62
N LYS A 311 45.63 49.73 110.97
CA LYS A 311 44.74 48.75 110.31
C LYS A 311 43.30 48.74 110.86
N ALA A 312 43.10 49.02 112.14
CA ALA A 312 41.81 48.87 112.81
C ALA A 312 41.26 50.16 113.47
N GLY A 313 42.08 51.21 113.54
CA GLY A 313 41.79 52.40 114.32
C GLY A 313 42.06 52.19 115.80
N ASN A 314 41.24 52.83 116.63
CA ASN A 314 41.43 52.85 118.07
C ASN A 314 40.44 51.88 118.74
N ASP A 315 40.93 51.03 119.65
CA ASP A 315 40.09 50.19 120.50
C ASP A 315 40.39 50.50 121.98
N THR A 316 39.39 50.28 122.84
CA THR A 316 39.51 50.43 124.29
C THR A 316 39.09 49.13 124.95
N MET A 317 39.81 48.69 125.97
CA MET A 317 39.53 47.50 126.76
C MET A 317 39.45 47.87 128.24
N ALA A 318 38.57 47.24 129.00
CA ALA A 318 38.57 47.33 130.46
C ALA A 318 38.62 45.92 131.05
N ALA A 319 39.37 45.75 132.14
CA ALA A 319 39.54 44.49 132.83
C ALA A 319 39.51 44.70 134.34
N ALA A 320 38.83 43.81 135.06
CA ALA A 320 38.86 43.75 136.51
C ALA A 320 39.16 42.32 136.95
N GLY A 321 39.92 42.16 138.03
CA GLY A 321 40.33 40.86 138.54
C GLY A 321 40.49 40.87 140.06
N LEU A 322 40.13 39.75 140.68
CA LEU A 322 40.37 39.48 142.09
C LEU A 322 41.34 38.30 142.17
N SER A 323 42.40 38.46 142.94
CA SER A 323 43.41 37.43 143.16
C SER A 323 43.65 37.22 144.65
N TYR A 324 43.99 36.00 145.02
CA TYR A 324 44.34 35.61 146.39
C TYR A 324 45.73 35.01 146.39
N SER A 325 46.61 35.48 147.27
CA SER A 325 47.96 34.94 147.46
C SER A 325 47.99 34.10 148.72
N PHE A 326 48.47 32.86 148.60
CA PHE A 326 48.73 31.98 149.73
C PHE A 326 50.15 32.25 150.23
N ASP A 327 50.31 32.43 151.54
CA ASP A 327 51.61 32.47 152.22
C ASP A 327 52.16 31.05 152.45
#